data_AF-A0A2H3D568-F1
#
_entry.id   AF-A0A2H3D568-F1
#
_cell.length_a   1.000
_cell.length_b   1.000
_cell.length_c   1.000
_cell.angle_alpha   90.00
_cell.angle_beta   90.00
_cell.angle_gamma   90.00
#
_symmetry.space_group_name_H-M   'P 1'
#
loop_
_entity.id
_entity.type
_entity.pdbx_description
1 polymer ?
#
loop_
_entity_poly.entity_id
_entity_poly.type
_entity_poly.pdbx_seq_one_letter_code
_entity_poly.pdbx_strand_id
1 'polypeptide(L)'
;MHTLSAKHSGKENPFTILLHRLIGLSILKPCKAQAFSLWAKENVAEVQKALDKELAKKTVVPGDCAAKLNAFKSKLFKKEFTEVQEEWAAQAEEDHEEALKEYHEKMEAPVSKKPEDMQRYMLILCCELESKLQRLVQVS
;
A
#
# COMPACT_ATOMS: atom_id res chain seq x y z
N MET A 1 -18.32 19.18 -18.92
CA MET A 1 -17.63 19.27 -17.62
C MET A 1 -17.48 17.86 -17.08
N HIS A 2 -16.30 17.26 -17.19
CA HIS A 2 -16.05 15.91 -16.69
C HIS A 2 -15.44 16.00 -15.30
N THR A 3 -16.23 15.61 -14.30
CA THR A 3 -15.80 15.39 -12.91
C THR A 3 -14.91 14.16 -12.86
N LEU A 4 -13.60 14.35 -12.98
CA LEU A 4 -12.62 13.31 -12.65
C LEU A 4 -12.59 13.17 -11.12
N SER A 5 -13.46 12.29 -10.65
CA SER A 5 -13.62 11.88 -9.25
C SER A 5 -12.26 11.53 -8.62
N ALA A 6 -11.95 12.18 -7.50
CA ALA A 6 -10.76 12.00 -6.66
C ALA A 6 -10.73 10.64 -5.92
N LYS A 7 -11.09 9.54 -6.61
CA LYS A 7 -11.12 8.17 -6.09
C LYS A 7 -9.96 7.31 -6.59
N HIS A 8 -8.84 7.91 -6.98
CA HIS A 8 -7.57 7.16 -7.14
C HIS A 8 -6.75 7.23 -5.84
N SER A 9 -7.33 6.74 -4.74
CA SER A 9 -6.60 6.38 -3.52
C SER A 9 -6.24 4.88 -3.52
N GLY A 10 -6.02 4.31 -4.70
CA GLY A 10 -5.31 3.04 -4.85
C GLY A 10 -3.81 3.28 -4.73
N LYS A 11 -3.09 2.29 -4.22
CA LYS A 11 -1.67 2.26 -3.79
C LYS A 11 -0.63 3.01 -4.64
N GLU A 12 -0.94 3.44 -5.86
CA GLU A 12 -0.09 4.27 -6.72
C GLU A 12 -0.95 5.36 -7.41
N ASN A 13 -0.80 6.62 -6.99
CA ASN A 13 -1.47 7.74 -7.66
C ASN A 13 -0.83 7.92 -9.06
N PRO A 14 -1.60 7.96 -10.17
CA PRO A 14 -1.08 8.24 -11.51
C PRO A 14 -0.25 9.54 -11.59
N PHE A 15 -0.53 10.50 -10.71
CA PHE A 15 0.27 11.71 -10.52
C PHE A 15 1.71 11.42 -10.06
N THR A 16 1.92 10.44 -9.19
CA THR A 16 3.26 10.05 -8.71
C THR A 16 4.09 9.42 -9.82
N ILE A 17 3.47 8.58 -10.67
CA ILE A 17 4.12 8.02 -11.85
C ILE A 17 4.51 9.12 -12.84
N LEU A 18 3.62 10.10 -13.03
CA LEU A 18 3.87 11.23 -13.90
C LEU A 18 4.97 12.17 -13.37
N LEU A 19 4.95 12.47 -12.06
CA LEU A 19 6.01 13.24 -11.40
C LEU A 19 7.36 12.53 -11.46
N HIS A 20 7.38 11.21 -11.32
CA HIS A 20 8.57 10.41 -11.53
C HIS A 20 9.14 10.61 -12.93
N ARG A 21 8.28 10.51 -13.94
CA ARG A 21 8.67 10.64 -15.34
C ARG A 21 9.07 12.06 -15.75
N LEU A 22 8.47 13.09 -15.17
CA LEU A 22 8.72 14.49 -15.55
C LEU A 22 9.81 15.18 -14.71
N ILE A 23 9.91 14.86 -13.43
CA ILE A 23 10.77 15.57 -12.45
C ILE A 23 11.83 14.63 -11.85
N GLY A 24 11.76 13.32 -12.13
CA GLY A 24 12.65 12.32 -11.53
C GLY A 24 12.31 12.00 -10.07
N LEU A 25 11.13 12.40 -9.57
CA LEU A 25 10.71 12.10 -8.20
C LEU A 25 10.43 10.60 -8.05
N SER A 26 11.26 9.89 -7.30
CA SER A 26 11.19 8.42 -7.19
C SER A 26 9.83 7.94 -6.66
N ILE A 27 9.19 7.03 -7.40
CA ILE A 27 8.13 6.19 -6.85
C ILE A 27 8.75 5.25 -5.82
N LEU A 28 8.08 5.06 -4.68
CA LEU A 28 8.52 4.12 -3.67
C LEU A 28 8.55 2.70 -4.26
N LYS A 29 9.71 2.05 -4.15
CA LYS A 29 9.86 0.64 -4.51
C LYS A 29 8.88 -0.20 -3.65
N PRO A 30 8.17 -1.18 -4.23
CA PRO A 30 7.36 -2.11 -3.47
C PRO A 30 8.19 -2.76 -2.35
N CYS A 31 7.64 -2.79 -1.14
CA CYS A 31 8.23 -3.50 -0.02
C CYS A 31 7.62 -4.89 0.10
N LYS A 32 8.47 -5.91 0.33
CA LYS A 32 8.02 -7.26 0.60
C LYS A 32 7.11 -7.30 1.84
N ALA A 33 5.94 -7.92 1.71
CA ALA A 33 5.05 -8.16 2.84
C ALA A 33 5.61 -9.26 3.74
N GLN A 34 5.35 -9.18 5.05
CA GLN A 34 5.69 -10.25 5.97
C GLN A 34 4.68 -11.41 5.82
N ALA A 35 5.16 -12.65 5.79
CA ALA A 35 4.33 -13.85 5.64
C ALA A 35 3.15 -13.89 6.63
N PHE A 36 3.40 -13.61 7.91
CA PHE A 36 2.35 -13.58 8.94
C PHE A 36 1.30 -12.48 8.70
N SER A 37 1.66 -11.41 7.99
CA SER A 37 0.72 -10.33 7.66
C SER A 37 -0.19 -10.71 6.49
N LEU A 38 0.28 -11.54 5.56
CA LEU A 38 -0.56 -12.13 4.51
C LEU A 38 -1.48 -13.19 5.10
N TRP A 39 -0.91 -14.13 5.87
CA TRP A 39 -1.68 -15.14 6.59
C TRP A 39 -2.79 -14.54 7.47
N ALA A 40 -2.49 -13.48 8.24
CA ALA A 40 -3.47 -12.85 9.12
C ALA A 40 -4.59 -12.10 8.37
N LYS A 41 -4.40 -11.77 7.09
CA LYS A 41 -5.46 -11.19 6.25
C LYS A 41 -6.43 -12.24 5.73
N GLU A 42 -5.97 -13.45 5.48
CA GLU A 42 -6.85 -14.54 5.07
C GLU A 42 -7.51 -15.21 6.29
N ASN A 43 -6.84 -15.19 7.44
CA ASN A 43 -7.32 -15.82 8.68
C ASN A 43 -7.88 -14.81 9.70
N VAL A 44 -8.62 -13.80 9.22
CA VAL A 44 -9.11 -12.70 10.07
C VAL A 44 -9.94 -13.20 11.24
N ALA A 45 -10.84 -14.15 10.99
CA ALA A 45 -11.76 -14.67 12.02
C ALA A 45 -11.01 -15.38 13.16
N GLU A 46 -9.98 -16.15 12.84
CA GLU A 46 -9.17 -16.88 13.82
C GLU A 46 -8.29 -15.94 14.63
N VAL A 47 -7.63 -14.99 13.94
CA VAL A 47 -6.81 -13.96 14.56
C VAL A 47 -7.64 -13.08 15.49
N GLN A 48 -8.85 -12.67 15.07
CA GLN A 48 -9.74 -11.84 15.88
C GLN A 48 -10.23 -12.60 17.11
N LYS A 49 -10.66 -13.86 16.96
CA LYS A 49 -11.08 -14.70 18.09
C LYS A 49 -9.94 -14.91 19.10
N ALA A 50 -8.72 -15.09 18.61
CA ALA A 50 -7.55 -15.22 19.47
C ALA A 50 -7.20 -13.89 20.16
N LEU A 51 -7.36 -12.77 19.46
CA LEU A 51 -7.16 -11.43 20.00
C LEU A 51 -8.18 -11.10 21.09
N ASP A 52 -9.46 -11.36 20.86
CA ASP A 52 -10.55 -11.10 21.82
C ASP A 52 -10.34 -11.88 23.13
N LYS A 53 -9.89 -13.14 23.03
CA LYS A 53 -9.50 -13.95 24.20
C LYS A 53 -8.32 -13.38 24.96
N GLU A 54 -7.39 -12.72 24.29
CA GLU A 54 -6.20 -12.12 24.93
C GLU A 54 -6.53 -10.74 25.53
N LEU A 55 -7.42 -9.96 24.89
CA LEU A 55 -7.98 -8.72 25.42
C LEU A 55 -8.85 -8.96 26.67
N ALA A 56 -9.58 -10.08 26.72
CA ALA A 56 -10.33 -10.47 27.92
C ALA A 56 -9.41 -10.76 29.13
N LYS A 57 -8.14 -11.11 28.90
CA LYS A 57 -7.15 -11.39 29.95
C LYS A 57 -6.32 -10.18 30.36
N LYS A 58 -6.26 -9.15 29.52
CA LYS A 58 -5.38 -7.97 29.71
C LYS A 58 -6.13 -6.69 29.40
N THR A 59 -6.16 -5.77 30.36
CA THR A 59 -6.61 -4.39 30.14
C THR A 59 -5.62 -3.70 29.19
N VAL A 60 -5.97 -3.58 27.91
CA VAL A 60 -5.08 -2.94 26.92
C VAL A 60 -5.23 -1.42 27.00
N VAL A 61 -4.10 -0.74 27.19
CA VAL A 61 -3.99 0.73 27.15
C VAL A 61 -4.05 1.21 25.68
N PRO A 62 -4.87 2.24 25.34
CA PRO A 62 -5.21 2.58 23.95
C PRO A 62 -4.08 3.09 23.04
N GLY A 63 -2.85 3.30 23.54
CA GLY A 63 -1.77 3.97 22.79
C GLY A 63 -0.83 3.07 21.96
N ASP A 64 -0.74 1.77 22.27
CA ASP A 64 0.31 0.87 21.73
C ASP A 64 -0.23 -0.26 20.83
N CYS A 65 -1.47 -0.15 20.37
CA CYS A 65 -2.17 -1.30 19.80
C CYS A 65 -1.47 -1.89 18.57
N ALA A 66 -0.94 -1.08 17.65
CA ALA A 66 -0.42 -1.60 16.37
C ALA A 66 0.79 -2.54 16.52
N ALA A 67 1.81 -2.15 17.30
CA ALA A 67 3.00 -2.97 17.51
C ALA A 67 2.67 -4.25 18.29
N LYS A 68 1.81 -4.14 19.31
CA LYS A 68 1.36 -5.28 20.11
C LYS A 68 0.52 -6.25 19.27
N LEU A 69 -0.32 -5.75 18.38
CA LEU A 69 -1.10 -6.55 17.43
C LEU A 69 -0.22 -7.30 16.44
N ASN A 70 0.80 -6.65 15.87
CA ASN A 70 1.74 -7.33 14.96
C ASN A 70 2.57 -8.39 15.68
N ALA A 71 3.03 -8.10 16.92
CA ALA A 71 3.70 -9.09 17.75
C ALA A 71 2.78 -10.28 18.09
N PHE A 72 1.49 -10.03 18.32
CA PHE A 72 0.50 -11.08 18.55
C PHE A 72 0.29 -11.94 17.31
N LYS A 73 0.06 -11.33 16.14
CA LYS A 73 -0.07 -12.04 14.86
C LYS A 73 1.16 -12.90 14.56
N SER A 74 2.36 -12.36 14.77
CA SER A 74 3.61 -13.12 14.60
C SER A 74 3.71 -14.31 15.56
N LYS A 75 3.30 -14.14 16.83
CA LYS A 75 3.27 -15.25 17.80
C LYS A 75 2.25 -16.33 17.45
N LEU A 76 1.11 -15.95 16.87
CA LEU A 76 0.08 -16.90 16.46
C LEU A 76 0.55 -17.68 15.24
N PHE A 77 1.09 -16.99 14.24
CA PHE A 77 1.66 -17.61 13.03
C PHE A 77 2.80 -18.59 13.34
N LYS A 78 3.66 -18.28 14.32
CA LYS A 78 4.74 -19.21 14.74
C LYS A 78 4.24 -20.52 15.37
N LYS A 79 2.96 -20.61 15.74
CA LYS A 79 2.34 -21.83 16.24
C LYS A 79 1.75 -22.69 15.12
N GLU A 80 1.60 -22.14 13.92
CA GLU A 80 1.18 -22.90 12.76
C GLU A 80 2.27 -23.88 12.34
N PHE A 81 1.87 -24.90 11.59
CA PHE A 81 2.80 -25.89 11.04
C PHE A 81 3.86 -25.22 10.17
N THR A 82 5.08 -25.76 10.21
CA THR A 82 6.21 -25.25 9.42
C THR A 82 5.88 -25.20 7.93
N GLU A 83 5.15 -26.19 7.41
CA GLU A 83 4.68 -26.24 6.02
C GLU A 83 3.84 -25.02 5.64
N VAL A 84 2.89 -24.63 6.50
CA VAL A 84 2.06 -23.43 6.31
C VAL A 84 2.95 -22.18 6.36
N GLN A 85 3.93 -22.13 7.26
CA GLN A 85 4.82 -20.97 7.34
C GLN A 85 5.67 -20.79 6.07
N GLU A 86 6.16 -21.89 5.50
CA GLU A 86 6.92 -21.92 4.25
C GLU A 86 6.04 -21.53 3.05
N GLU A 87 4.82 -22.03 2.97
CA GLU A 87 3.84 -21.68 1.93
C GLU A 87 3.59 -20.16 1.90
N TRP A 88 3.26 -19.56 3.05
CA TRP A 88 3.03 -18.11 3.13
C TRP A 88 4.30 -17.29 2.91
N ALA A 89 5.48 -17.84 3.20
CA ALA A 89 6.76 -17.18 2.90
C ALA A 89 7.07 -17.20 1.40
N ALA A 90 6.75 -18.31 0.72
CA ALA A 90 6.86 -18.44 -0.73
C ALA A 90 5.87 -17.50 -1.44
N GLN A 91 4.60 -17.49 -1.03
CA GLN A 91 3.61 -16.56 -1.57
C GLN A 91 4.03 -15.10 -1.38
N ALA A 92 4.59 -14.75 -0.21
CA ALA A 92 5.09 -13.40 0.03
C ALA A 92 6.27 -13.00 -0.86
N GLU A 93 7.08 -13.97 -1.30
CA GLU A 93 8.15 -13.74 -2.28
C GLU A 93 7.58 -13.58 -3.68
N GLU A 94 6.70 -14.49 -4.11
CA GLU A 94 6.06 -14.44 -5.44
C GLU A 94 5.30 -13.11 -5.66
N ASP A 95 4.45 -12.72 -4.70
CA ASP A 95 3.74 -11.43 -4.74
C ASP A 95 4.71 -10.24 -4.82
N HIS A 96 5.87 -10.36 -4.16
CA HIS A 96 6.87 -9.31 -4.17
C HIS A 96 7.61 -9.22 -5.50
N GLU A 97 7.98 -10.36 -6.08
CA GLU A 97 8.61 -10.45 -7.40
C GLU A 97 7.69 -9.92 -8.49
N GLU A 98 6.39 -10.27 -8.45
CA GLU A 98 5.40 -9.75 -9.38
C GLU A 98 5.25 -8.22 -9.24
N ALA A 99 5.13 -7.72 -8.01
CA ALA A 99 5.05 -6.29 -7.76
C ALA A 99 6.32 -5.54 -8.19
N LEU A 100 7.50 -6.14 -8.02
CA LEU A 100 8.76 -5.58 -8.50
C LEU A 100 8.81 -5.53 -10.01
N LYS A 101 8.37 -6.60 -10.68
CA LYS A 101 8.30 -6.65 -12.14
C LYS A 101 7.37 -5.56 -12.67
N GLU A 102 6.17 -5.44 -12.12
CA GLU A 102 5.22 -4.39 -12.50
C GLU A 102 5.79 -2.98 -12.25
N TYR A 103 6.47 -2.78 -11.12
CA TYR A 103 7.17 -1.53 -10.81
C TYR A 103 8.24 -1.23 -11.85
N HIS A 104 9.11 -2.18 -12.18
CA HIS A 104 10.17 -2.00 -13.16
C HIS A 104 9.60 -1.70 -14.55
N GLU A 105 8.60 -2.45 -15.00
CA GLU A 105 7.91 -2.21 -16.28
C GLU A 105 7.31 -0.80 -16.35
N LYS A 106 6.65 -0.34 -15.27
CA LYS A 106 6.07 1.01 -15.21
C LYS A 106 7.12 2.12 -15.22
N MET A 107 8.27 1.89 -14.60
CA MET A 107 9.36 2.87 -14.46
C MET A 107 10.20 2.97 -15.74
N GLU A 108 10.40 1.86 -16.45
CA GLU A 108 11.14 1.80 -17.72
C GLU A 108 10.27 2.08 -18.95
N ALA A 109 8.94 2.00 -18.82
CA ALA A 109 8.02 2.29 -19.92
C ALA A 109 8.25 3.72 -20.46
N PRO A 110 8.42 3.87 -21.78
CA PRO A 110 8.63 5.18 -22.38
C PRO A 110 7.41 6.08 -22.13
N VAL A 111 7.66 7.37 -21.92
CA VAL A 111 6.60 8.37 -21.81
C VAL A 111 5.78 8.38 -23.10
N SER A 112 4.45 8.36 -22.97
CA SER A 112 3.57 8.45 -24.14
C SER A 112 3.85 9.73 -24.91
N LYS A 113 4.06 9.59 -26.22
CA LYS A 113 4.26 10.71 -27.15
C LYS A 113 2.95 11.21 -27.76
N LYS A 114 1.81 10.60 -27.39
CA LYS A 114 0.51 11.00 -27.92
C LYS A 114 0.09 12.34 -27.30
N PRO A 115 -0.35 13.32 -28.09
CA PRO A 115 -0.72 14.63 -27.59
C PRO A 115 -1.89 14.56 -26.59
N GLU A 116 -2.83 13.63 -26.76
CA GLU A 116 -3.96 13.43 -25.86
C GLU A 116 -3.51 12.97 -24.47
N ASP A 117 -2.53 12.07 -24.41
CA ASP A 117 -1.96 11.58 -23.16
C ASP A 117 -1.18 12.69 -22.46
N MET A 118 -0.37 13.47 -23.20
CA MET A 118 0.36 14.62 -22.65
C MET A 118 -0.59 15.70 -22.10
N GLN A 119 -1.68 16.01 -22.80
CA GLN A 119 -2.68 16.96 -22.34
C GLN A 119 -3.38 16.45 -21.07
N ARG A 120 -3.72 15.16 -21.03
CA ARG A 120 -4.30 14.53 -19.84
C ARG A 120 -3.36 14.61 -18.64
N TYR A 121 -2.07 14.36 -18.84
CA TYR A 121 -1.05 14.49 -17.80
C TYR A 121 -0.92 15.92 -17.27
N MET A 122 -0.87 16.91 -18.17
CA MET A 122 -0.84 18.32 -17.78
C MET A 122 -2.08 18.74 -16.98
N LEU A 123 -3.28 18.31 -17.41
CA LEU A 123 -4.52 18.63 -16.70
C LEU A 123 -4.55 18.03 -15.29
N ILE A 124 -4.13 16.77 -15.13
CA ILE A 124 -4.00 16.13 -13.81
C ILE A 124 -3.03 16.93 -12.93
N LEU A 125 -1.88 17.34 -13.47
CA LEU A 125 -0.90 18.14 -12.73
C LEU A 125 -1.48 19.47 -12.24
N CYS A 126 -2.17 20.20 -13.11
CA CYS A 126 -2.79 21.47 -12.77
C CYS A 126 -3.83 21.29 -11.66
N CYS A 127 -4.73 20.30 -11.77
CA CYS A 127 -5.74 20.04 -10.74
C CYS A 127 -5.13 19.68 -9.38
N GLU A 128 -4.07 18.89 -9.34
CA GLU A 128 -3.41 18.52 -8.08
C GLU A 128 -2.72 19.72 -7.41
N LEU A 129 -2.09 20.59 -8.21
CA LEU A 129 -1.45 21.82 -7.74
C LEU A 129 -2.49 22.80 -7.18
N GLU A 130 -3.61 22.99 -7.88
CA GLU A 130 -4.73 23.81 -7.41
C GLU A 130 -5.30 23.28 -6.10
N SER A 131 -5.52 21.96 -6.01
CA SER A 131 -6.04 21.31 -4.80
C SER A 131 -5.08 21.41 -3.61
N LYS A 132 -3.75 21.42 -3.86
CA LYS A 132 -2.75 21.62 -2.81
C LYS A 132 -2.66 23.08 -2.39
N LEU A 133 -2.70 24.02 -3.33
CA LEU A 133 -2.72 25.46 -3.05
C LEU A 133 -3.95 25.86 -2.23
N GLN A 134 -5.14 25.36 -2.59
CA GLN A 134 -6.36 25.61 -1.81
C GLN A 134 -6.24 25.10 -0.37
N ARG A 135 -5.68 23.90 -0.18
CA ARG A 135 -5.44 23.35 1.17
C ARG A 135 -4.45 24.19 1.99
N LEU A 136 -3.41 24.74 1.36
CA LEU A 136 -2.45 25.61 2.05
C LEU A 136 -3.06 26.95 2.44
N VAL A 137 -3.93 27.51 1.60
CA VAL A 137 -4.66 28.77 1.87
C VAL A 137 -5.71 28.59 2.97
N GLN A 138 -6.34 27.42 3.10
CA GLN A 138 -7.32 27.15 4.17
C GLN A 138 -6.69 26.83 5.53
N VAL A 139 -5.39 26.56 5.58
CA VAL A 139 -4.65 26.22 6.81
C VAL A 139 -3.80 27.41 7.31
N SER A 140 -3.74 28.52 6.55
CA SER A 140 -3.15 29.80 6.97
C SER A 140 -4.22 30.78 7.42
#